data_AF-A0A6P0I9X2-F1
#
_entry.id   AF-A0A6P0I9X2-F1
#
_cell.length_a   1.000
_cell.length_b   1.000
_cell.length_c   1.000
_cell.angle_alpha   90.00
_cell.angle_beta   90.00
_cell.angle_gamma   90.00
#
_symmetry.space_group_name_H-M   'P 1'
#
loop_
_entity.id
_entity.type
_entity.pdbx_description
1 polymer ?
#
loop_
_entity_poly.entity_id
_entity_poly.type
_entity_poly.pdbx_seq_one_letter_code
_entity_poly.pdbx_strand_id
1 'polypeptide(L)'
;EDLDCQAQTIGGFNDTIMLSQPTLSLEVDDPLTTNNTAKLVTDQVRWTLGDSSIQYEFLSGDIFNPIRSGGMTIDQLWLVDSYGRHFTVIDPDAGQADLVTSSRMTPPDNVDYQFLLAPRFAQNARLNFHWLAADAPSEIEMTTKPARNPVCGWIVPNNLDSTLSIYDQQGKTLGSLDRAGNWRPAPGGFGIPDVASISNPHLRKLVDYLLNQGQSFQQQFLSTLDNSLATIDPEGFALHSTLALLIGRPMAVVRATFSLEVKGLPVCDPTVKIESADQEVPTYGYTEVKVPIRLGDYQQLNDGLVGYWRETPVGTDGDYDYEGNIFYAPQSNLANDSLIQTEAEGLVYFEQTVDAPPQGVTMLIDPRGTIHATCGFLPNRELTLPSENYTTALQSMEVNFLATPMLCDRQTDMTIDIHDGEQLDPPAFDASSGLAIPVPQQANAVWSWVSLSGDEWSETTDIEGVNPTATFSEPQQLYEGWLQLSRAQEE
;
A
#
# COMPACT_ATOMS: atom_id res chain seq x y z
N GLU A 1 36.80 24.46 -7.57
CA GLU A 1 36.17 25.60 -8.25
C GLU A 1 34.69 25.51 -7.95
N ASP A 2 34.15 26.51 -7.27
CA ASP A 2 32.70 26.59 -7.07
C ASP A 2 32.10 27.04 -8.39
N LEU A 3 31.34 26.15 -9.04
CA LEU A 3 30.55 26.48 -10.21
C LEU A 3 29.30 27.22 -9.73
N ASP A 4 29.22 28.51 -10.05
CA ASP A 4 28.01 29.30 -9.86
C ASP A 4 26.94 28.82 -10.87
N CYS A 5 26.10 27.88 -10.44
CA CYS A 5 25.03 27.33 -11.25
C CYS A 5 23.75 28.15 -11.09
N GLN A 6 23.12 28.55 -12.20
CA GLN A 6 21.74 29.05 -12.21
C GLN A 6 20.80 27.99 -12.79
N ALA A 7 19.63 27.84 -12.18
CA ALA A 7 18.58 26.94 -12.65
C ALA A 7 17.33 27.76 -12.99
N GLN A 8 16.73 27.48 -14.16
CA GLN A 8 15.50 28.12 -14.61
C GLN A 8 14.56 27.08 -15.22
N THR A 9 13.25 27.24 -14.97
CA THR A 9 12.20 26.43 -15.57
C THR A 9 11.78 27.00 -16.92
N ILE A 10 11.53 26.14 -17.91
CA ILE A 10 10.99 26.55 -19.21
C ILE A 10 9.49 26.84 -19.05
N GLY A 11 9.14 28.10 -18.81
CA GLY A 11 7.75 28.55 -18.74
C GLY A 11 7.06 28.53 -20.10
N GLY A 12 5.74 28.30 -20.12
CA GLY A 12 4.93 28.32 -21.35
C GLY A 12 5.08 27.13 -22.29
N PHE A 13 6.12 26.30 -22.15
CA PHE A 13 6.35 25.15 -23.03
C PHE A 13 5.16 24.19 -23.11
N ASN A 14 4.58 23.85 -21.95
CA ASN A 14 3.42 22.96 -21.90
C ASN A 14 2.18 23.61 -22.56
N ASP A 15 2.02 24.92 -22.44
CA ASP A 15 0.91 25.65 -23.06
C ASP A 15 1.09 25.66 -24.58
N THR A 16 2.31 25.91 -25.08
CA THR A 16 2.65 25.89 -26.51
C THR A 16 2.34 24.56 -27.18
N ILE A 17 2.69 23.42 -26.57
CA ILE A 17 2.37 22.09 -27.13
C ILE A 17 0.88 21.75 -27.08
N MET A 18 0.10 22.46 -26.25
CA MET A 18 -1.37 22.42 -26.24
C MET A 18 -1.98 23.47 -27.18
N LEU A 19 -1.17 24.14 -28.01
CA LEU A 19 -1.56 25.23 -28.91
C LEU A 19 -2.19 26.44 -28.19
N SER A 20 -1.85 26.65 -26.92
CA SER A 20 -2.33 27.75 -26.12
C SER A 20 -1.17 28.71 -25.78
N GLN A 21 -1.29 29.97 -26.19
CA GLN A 21 -0.32 31.00 -25.82
C GLN A 21 -1.00 32.00 -24.88
N PRO A 22 -0.55 32.14 -23.62
CA PRO A 22 -1.11 33.14 -22.73
C PRO A 22 -0.84 34.54 -23.30
N THR A 23 -1.91 35.26 -23.57
CA THR A 23 -1.92 36.62 -24.09
C THR A 23 -2.75 37.53 -23.19
N LEU A 24 -2.36 38.80 -23.12
CA LEU A 24 -3.16 39.81 -22.43
C LEU A 24 -4.32 40.18 -23.33
N SER A 25 -5.54 39.86 -22.91
CA SER A 25 -6.74 40.27 -23.62
C SER A 25 -7.37 41.47 -22.93
N LEU A 26 -7.91 42.38 -23.74
CA LEU A 26 -8.73 43.47 -23.22
C LEU A 26 -10.04 42.88 -22.71
N GLU A 27 -10.59 43.47 -21.65
CA GLU A 27 -11.90 43.08 -21.13
C GLU A 27 -12.94 43.08 -22.26
N VAL A 28 -13.76 42.03 -22.35
CA VAL A 28 -14.76 41.87 -23.41
C VAL A 28 -15.88 42.88 -23.19
N ASP A 29 -15.67 44.11 -23.65
CA ASP A 29 -16.61 45.24 -23.55
C ASP A 29 -16.81 45.93 -24.90
N ASP A 30 -18.06 46.20 -25.23
CA ASP A 30 -18.43 47.05 -26.36
C ASP A 30 -19.20 48.27 -25.83
N PRO A 31 -18.48 49.34 -25.42
CA PRO A 31 -19.11 50.53 -24.87
C PRO A 31 -19.90 51.34 -25.90
N LEU A 32 -19.81 50.99 -27.19
CA LEU A 32 -20.46 51.71 -28.30
C LEU A 32 -21.72 51.01 -28.81
N THR A 33 -22.01 49.78 -28.35
CA THR A 33 -23.20 49.05 -28.78
C THR A 33 -24.49 49.65 -28.20
N THR A 34 -25.42 50.00 -29.09
CA THR A 34 -26.77 50.44 -28.72
C THR A 34 -27.81 49.32 -28.82
N ASN A 35 -27.39 48.13 -29.25
CA ASN A 35 -28.24 46.96 -29.40
C ASN A 35 -28.29 46.16 -28.09
N ASN A 36 -29.45 46.15 -27.44
CA ASN A 36 -29.65 45.44 -26.16
C ASN A 36 -29.34 43.95 -26.23
N THR A 37 -29.59 43.28 -27.36
CA THR A 37 -29.34 41.84 -27.52
C THR A 37 -27.84 41.57 -27.61
N ALA A 38 -27.10 42.40 -28.34
CA ALA A 38 -25.65 42.30 -28.45
C ALA A 38 -24.99 42.55 -27.08
N LYS A 39 -25.48 43.55 -26.34
CA LYS A 39 -25.00 43.85 -24.99
C LYS A 39 -25.20 42.69 -24.02
N LEU A 40 -26.36 42.04 -24.05
CA LEU A 40 -26.67 40.87 -23.23
C LEU A 40 -25.74 39.68 -23.52
N VAL A 41 -25.42 39.45 -24.80
CA VAL A 41 -24.46 38.41 -25.21
C VAL A 41 -23.05 38.76 -24.73
N THR A 42 -22.60 40.01 -24.90
CA THR A 42 -21.30 40.49 -24.42
C THR A 42 -21.17 40.34 -22.90
N ASP A 43 -22.19 40.75 -22.14
CA ASP A 43 -22.21 40.63 -20.67
C ASP A 43 -22.17 39.15 -20.22
N GLN A 44 -22.89 38.27 -20.93
CA GLN A 44 -22.91 36.84 -20.62
C GLN A 44 -21.58 36.14 -20.96
N VAL A 45 -20.95 36.52 -22.07
CA VAL A 45 -19.60 36.06 -22.45
C VAL A 45 -18.57 36.54 -21.43
N ARG A 46 -18.60 37.82 -21.04
CA ARG A 46 -17.72 38.37 -20.00
C ARG A 46 -17.90 37.65 -18.66
N TRP A 47 -19.14 37.41 -18.24
CA TRP A 47 -19.42 36.66 -17.01
C TRP A 47 -18.88 35.22 -17.05
N THR A 48 -18.94 34.57 -18.21
CA THR A 48 -18.47 33.19 -18.40
C THR A 48 -16.93 33.10 -18.41
N LEU A 49 -16.26 34.10 -18.97
CA LEU A 49 -14.79 34.21 -19.01
C LEU A 49 -14.19 34.69 -17.68
N GLY A 50 -15.01 35.32 -16.83
CA GLY A 50 -14.60 35.88 -15.54
C GLY A 50 -13.66 37.08 -15.68
N ASP A 51 -13.07 37.51 -14.55
CA ASP A 51 -12.19 38.68 -14.42
C ASP A 51 -10.73 38.39 -14.88
N SER A 52 -10.56 37.38 -15.75
CA SER A 52 -9.25 36.92 -16.17
C SER A 52 -8.72 37.75 -17.34
N SER A 53 -7.72 38.59 -17.07
CA SER A 53 -7.00 39.40 -18.08
C SER A 53 -6.06 38.57 -18.97
N ILE A 54 -5.93 37.27 -18.69
CA ILE A 54 -5.13 36.32 -19.44
C ILE A 54 -6.08 35.45 -20.25
N GLN A 55 -6.06 35.61 -21.56
CA GLN A 55 -6.68 34.66 -22.48
C GLN A 55 -5.61 33.88 -23.22
N TYR A 56 -6.01 32.82 -23.91
CA TYR A 56 -5.09 32.02 -24.68
C TYR A 56 -5.35 32.27 -26.17
N GLU A 57 -4.32 32.75 -26.87
CA GLU A 57 -4.31 32.80 -28.32
C GLU A 57 -3.95 31.42 -28.87
N PHE A 58 -4.60 31.04 -29.97
CA PHE A 58 -4.36 29.76 -30.62
C PHE A 58 -3.14 29.87 -31.54
N LEU A 59 -2.16 29.01 -31.32
CA LEU A 59 -1.00 28.91 -32.20
C LEU A 59 -1.40 28.20 -33.51
N SER A 60 -1.63 28.99 -34.54
CA SER A 60 -2.01 28.50 -35.87
C SER A 60 -0.78 27.94 -36.60
N GLY A 61 -0.82 26.65 -36.97
CA GLY A 61 0.20 25.99 -37.79
C GLY A 61 1.13 25.04 -37.02
N ASP A 62 1.03 24.99 -35.70
CA ASP A 62 1.72 24.01 -34.86
C ASP A 62 0.86 22.74 -34.66
N ILE A 63 1.51 21.67 -34.19
CA ILE A 63 0.88 20.37 -33.95
C ILE A 63 0.42 20.29 -32.49
N PHE A 64 -0.85 19.99 -32.28
CA PHE A 64 -1.38 19.69 -30.96
C PHE A 64 -0.76 18.39 -30.41
N ASN A 65 -0.05 18.49 -29.29
CA ASN A 65 0.61 17.36 -28.64
C ASN A 65 0.38 17.37 -27.12
N PRO A 66 -0.69 16.70 -26.63
CA PRO A 66 -1.05 16.68 -25.22
C PRO A 66 -0.13 15.77 -24.37
N ILE A 67 0.73 14.94 -25.00
CA ILE A 67 1.71 14.09 -24.33
C ILE A 67 3.11 14.48 -24.79
N ARG A 68 3.80 15.25 -23.96
CA ARG A 68 5.18 15.65 -24.18
C ARG A 68 6.07 14.41 -24.22
N SER A 69 6.65 14.10 -25.36
CA SER A 69 7.61 13.00 -25.54
C SER A 69 8.49 13.25 -26.77
N GLY A 70 9.63 12.57 -26.87
CA GLY A 70 10.47 12.57 -28.06
C GLY A 70 11.72 13.45 -27.96
N GLY A 71 12.32 13.74 -29.12
CA GLY A 71 13.54 14.54 -29.24
C GLY A 71 13.23 16.04 -29.30
N MET A 72 14.06 16.83 -28.64
CA MET A 72 13.99 18.30 -28.69
C MET A 72 15.36 18.87 -29.08
N THR A 73 15.31 19.95 -29.85
CA THR A 73 16.47 20.73 -30.29
C THR A 73 16.20 22.18 -29.91
N ILE A 74 17.18 22.83 -29.29
CA ILE A 74 17.12 24.28 -29.05
C ILE A 74 17.84 24.94 -30.21
N ASP A 75 17.09 25.69 -31.02
CA ASP A 75 17.64 26.44 -32.14
C ASP A 75 18.36 27.70 -31.66
N GLN A 76 17.74 28.46 -30.74
CA GLN A 76 18.29 29.69 -30.21
C GLN A 76 18.03 29.80 -28.70
N LEU A 77 19.04 30.26 -27.97
CA LEU A 77 18.94 30.53 -26.53
C LEU A 77 19.56 31.88 -26.21
N TRP A 78 18.77 32.76 -25.60
CA TRP A 78 19.21 34.07 -25.14
C TRP A 78 19.15 34.15 -23.62
N LEU A 79 20.23 34.63 -23.02
CA LEU A 79 20.28 34.98 -21.60
C LEU A 79 20.12 36.49 -21.48
N VAL A 80 19.04 36.93 -20.85
CA VAL A 80 18.71 38.36 -20.71
C VAL A 80 18.96 38.81 -19.28
N ASP A 81 19.75 39.88 -19.11
CA ASP A 81 20.01 40.47 -17.80
C ASP A 81 18.84 41.34 -17.31
N SER A 82 18.90 41.78 -16.05
CA SER A 82 17.90 42.67 -15.44
C SER A 82 17.78 44.04 -16.13
N TYR A 83 18.74 44.42 -16.97
CA TYR A 83 18.75 45.67 -17.73
C TYR A 83 18.30 45.48 -19.19
N GLY A 84 17.87 44.27 -19.57
CA GLY A 84 17.40 43.95 -20.93
C GLY A 84 18.51 43.70 -21.94
N ARG A 85 19.77 43.54 -21.52
CA ARG A 85 20.86 43.12 -22.41
C ARG A 85 20.77 41.61 -22.59
N HIS A 86 20.84 41.15 -23.84
CA HIS A 86 20.82 39.72 -24.15
C HIS A 86 22.22 39.22 -24.54
N PHE A 87 22.52 38.00 -24.15
CA PHE A 87 23.69 37.23 -24.58
C PHE A 87 23.20 35.96 -25.25
N THR A 88 23.58 35.75 -26.51
CA THR A 88 23.22 34.54 -27.26
C THR A 88 24.13 33.39 -26.85
N VAL A 89 23.55 32.38 -26.21
CA VAL A 89 24.24 31.18 -25.74
C VAL A 89 24.28 30.12 -26.83
N ILE A 90 23.16 29.92 -27.53
CA ILE A 90 23.04 28.99 -28.64
C ILE A 90 22.60 29.80 -29.86
N ASP A 91 23.38 29.70 -30.92
CA ASP A 91 23.13 30.33 -32.21
C ASP A 91 23.34 29.28 -33.32
N PRO A 92 22.39 29.12 -34.27
CA PRO A 92 22.58 28.22 -35.40
C PRO A 92 23.81 28.57 -36.25
N ASP A 93 24.25 29.84 -36.26
CA ASP A 93 25.35 30.31 -37.11
C ASP A 93 26.71 30.37 -36.39
N ALA A 94 26.74 30.48 -35.05
CA ALA A 94 27.97 30.72 -34.28
C ALA A 94 28.55 29.46 -33.58
N GLY A 95 27.88 28.30 -33.72
CA GLY A 95 28.28 27.04 -33.10
C GLY A 95 27.57 26.80 -31.75
N GLN A 96 27.34 25.51 -31.44
CA GLN A 96 26.68 25.09 -30.20
C GLN A 96 27.58 25.31 -28.98
N ALA A 97 27.01 25.85 -27.90
CA ALA A 97 27.58 25.72 -26.56
C ALA A 97 27.67 24.25 -26.15
N ASP A 98 28.61 23.90 -25.27
CA ASP A 98 28.73 22.54 -24.72
C ASP A 98 27.44 22.14 -23.98
N LEU A 99 26.60 21.36 -24.65
CA LEU A 99 25.36 20.83 -24.07
C LEU A 99 25.66 19.57 -23.28
N VAL A 100 25.46 19.64 -21.97
CA VAL A 100 25.55 18.48 -21.08
C VAL A 100 24.15 18.02 -20.72
N THR A 101 23.81 16.80 -21.11
CA THR A 101 22.54 16.16 -20.76
C THR A 101 22.72 15.20 -19.59
N SER A 102 21.67 15.03 -18.79
CA SER A 102 21.62 13.90 -17.85
C SER A 102 21.46 12.59 -18.62
N SER A 103 21.92 11.47 -18.05
CA SER A 103 21.88 10.15 -18.70
C SER A 103 20.49 9.74 -19.22
N ARG A 104 19.41 10.20 -18.60
CA ARG A 104 18.02 9.91 -19.03
C ARG A 104 17.55 10.78 -20.20
N MET A 105 18.22 11.91 -20.43
CA MET A 105 17.93 12.85 -21.52
C MET A 105 18.97 12.74 -22.65
N THR A 106 20.05 11.99 -22.45
CA THR A 106 21.07 11.76 -23.47
C THR A 106 20.47 10.94 -24.62
N PRO A 107 20.46 11.48 -25.85
CA PRO A 107 20.00 10.73 -27.00
C PRO A 107 21.01 9.63 -27.38
N PRO A 108 20.57 8.54 -28.06
CA PRO A 108 21.50 7.56 -28.64
C PRO A 108 22.48 8.19 -29.63
N ASP A 109 23.59 7.52 -29.90
CA ASP A 109 24.51 7.98 -30.95
C ASP A 109 23.81 7.91 -32.34
N ASN A 110 23.91 8.99 -33.13
CA ASN A 110 23.32 9.18 -34.48
C ASN A 110 21.84 9.60 -34.57
N VAL A 111 21.40 10.54 -33.74
CA VAL A 111 20.09 11.19 -33.89
C VAL A 111 20.21 12.71 -33.96
N ASP A 112 19.32 13.33 -34.73
CA ASP A 112 19.34 14.76 -35.06
C ASP A 112 18.79 15.69 -33.95
N TYR A 113 18.48 15.15 -32.77
CA TYR A 113 17.96 15.91 -31.64
C TYR A 113 18.97 16.03 -30.49
N GLN A 114 18.96 17.18 -29.84
CA GLN A 114 19.95 17.53 -28.79
C GLN A 114 19.69 16.82 -27.46
N PHE A 115 18.43 16.61 -27.09
CA PHE A 115 18.05 15.89 -25.87
C PHE A 115 16.68 15.21 -25.99
N LEU A 116 16.47 14.18 -25.17
CA LEU A 116 15.22 13.42 -25.08
C LEU A 116 14.33 13.92 -23.95
N LEU A 117 13.04 14.03 -24.24
CA LEU A 117 11.98 14.33 -23.28
C LEU A 117 11.29 13.03 -22.86
N ALA A 118 11.25 12.80 -21.55
CA ALA A 118 10.44 11.74 -20.97
C ALA A 118 8.94 12.02 -21.20
N PRO A 119 8.14 10.97 -21.45
CA PRO A 119 6.70 11.08 -21.65
C PRO A 119 6.03 11.72 -20.42
N ARG A 120 5.30 12.82 -20.61
CA ARG A 120 4.49 13.48 -19.57
C ARG A 120 3.23 14.10 -20.17
N PHE A 121 2.16 14.17 -19.40
CA PHE A 121 0.99 14.96 -19.78
C PHE A 121 1.36 16.46 -19.79
N ALA A 122 0.99 17.15 -20.88
CA ALA A 122 1.13 18.59 -21.00
C ALA A 122 0.13 19.32 -20.07
N GLN A 123 -1.10 18.82 -20.05
CA GLN A 123 -2.11 19.21 -19.08
C GLN A 123 -1.68 18.77 -17.68
N ASN A 124 -1.89 19.63 -16.70
CA ASN A 124 -1.67 19.29 -15.30
C ASN A 124 -2.51 18.06 -14.93
N ALA A 125 -1.84 16.99 -14.52
CA ALA A 125 -2.47 15.75 -14.11
C ALA A 125 -1.83 15.23 -12.82
N ARG A 126 -2.55 14.37 -12.10
CA ARG A 126 -2.08 13.70 -10.90
C ARG A 126 -2.43 12.22 -10.93
N LEU A 127 -1.49 11.40 -10.46
CA LEU A 127 -1.81 10.07 -9.98
C LEU A 127 -2.50 10.27 -8.63
N ASN A 128 -3.75 9.83 -8.53
CA ASN A 128 -4.48 9.75 -7.28
C ASN A 128 -4.23 8.34 -6.72
N PHE A 129 -3.75 8.26 -5.48
CA PHE A 129 -3.47 7.01 -4.78
C PHE A 129 -3.84 7.22 -3.32
N HIS A 130 -4.91 6.55 -2.86
CA HIS A 130 -5.47 6.78 -1.54
C HIS A 130 -6.02 5.51 -0.92
N TRP A 131 -6.16 5.54 0.41
CA TRP A 131 -6.76 4.47 1.19
C TRP A 131 -8.27 4.36 0.97
N LEU A 132 -8.77 3.13 1.00
CA LEU A 132 -10.19 2.83 1.17
C LEU A 132 -10.49 2.53 2.65
N ALA A 133 -11.67 2.95 3.12
CA ALA A 133 -12.10 2.66 4.48
C ALA A 133 -12.44 1.17 4.68
N ALA A 134 -12.01 0.57 5.78
CA ALA A 134 -12.21 -0.84 6.08
C ALA A 134 -13.68 -1.25 6.27
N ASP A 135 -14.53 -0.31 6.71
CA ASP A 135 -15.93 -0.54 7.09
C ASP A 135 -16.93 -0.16 6.00
N ALA A 136 -16.46 0.36 4.86
CA ALA A 136 -17.34 0.84 3.79
C ALA A 136 -17.47 -0.23 2.67
N PRO A 137 -18.69 -0.65 2.31
CA PRO A 137 -18.91 -1.54 1.17
C PRO A 137 -18.65 -0.85 -0.18
N SER A 138 -18.47 0.48 -0.22
CA SER A 138 -18.18 1.25 -1.42
C SER A 138 -16.90 2.06 -1.29
N GLU A 139 -16.35 2.50 -2.44
CA GLU A 139 -15.18 3.37 -2.59
C GLU A 139 -15.38 4.72 -1.88
N ILE A 140 -15.25 4.74 -0.55
CA ILE A 140 -15.20 5.99 0.20
C ILE A 140 -13.75 6.21 0.58
N GLU A 141 -13.15 7.20 -0.09
CA GLU A 141 -11.83 7.73 0.24
C GLU A 141 -11.75 8.04 1.75
N MET A 142 -10.59 7.71 2.34
CA MET A 142 -10.25 8.16 3.68
C MET A 142 -10.14 9.69 3.70
N THR A 143 -11.27 10.38 3.88
CA THR A 143 -11.26 11.82 4.14
C THR A 143 -10.53 12.09 5.45
N THR A 144 -10.01 13.31 5.65
CA THR A 144 -9.34 13.83 6.86
C THR A 144 -10.19 13.78 8.16
N LYS A 145 -11.33 13.08 8.16
CA LYS A 145 -12.09 12.76 9.37
C LYS A 145 -11.43 11.57 10.08
N PRO A 146 -10.98 11.72 11.34
CA PRO A 146 -10.20 10.72 12.09
C PRO A 146 -10.96 9.42 12.45
N ALA A 147 -12.15 9.18 11.87
CA ALA A 147 -13.04 8.09 12.29
C ALA A 147 -13.04 6.88 11.36
N ARG A 148 -12.24 6.86 10.28
CA ARG A 148 -12.19 5.71 9.36
C ARG A 148 -10.76 5.22 9.18
N ASN A 149 -10.51 4.05 9.76
CA ASN A 149 -9.25 3.33 9.65
C ASN A 149 -9.28 2.46 8.37
N PRO A 150 -8.21 2.46 7.55
CA PRO A 150 -8.15 1.65 6.33
C PRO A 150 -7.70 0.19 6.58
N VAL A 151 -7.30 -0.14 7.82
CA VAL A 151 -6.89 -1.50 8.20
C VAL A 151 -8.13 -2.39 8.33
N CYS A 152 -8.22 -3.41 7.48
CA CYS A 152 -9.27 -4.43 7.51
C CYS A 152 -9.00 -5.49 8.59
N GLY A 153 -7.74 -5.70 8.95
CA GLY A 153 -7.27 -6.64 9.95
C GLY A 153 -5.77 -6.83 9.89
N TRP A 154 -5.25 -7.78 10.69
CA TRP A 154 -3.82 -8.07 10.74
C TRP A 154 -3.53 -9.53 10.50
N ILE A 155 -2.37 -9.80 9.90
CA ILE A 155 -1.82 -11.13 9.72
C ILE A 155 -0.43 -11.14 10.32
N VAL A 156 -0.15 -12.13 11.17
CA VAL A 156 1.15 -12.33 11.79
C VAL A 156 1.64 -13.74 11.42
N PRO A 157 2.76 -13.87 10.67
CA PRO A 157 3.34 -15.17 10.38
C PRO A 157 4.06 -15.69 11.63
N ASN A 158 3.62 -16.84 12.14
CA ASN A 158 4.32 -17.55 13.21
C ASN A 158 5.29 -18.56 12.57
N ASN A 159 6.56 -18.20 12.57
CA ASN A 159 7.62 -18.97 11.93
C ASN A 159 8.01 -20.24 12.71
N LEU A 160 7.64 -20.33 14.00
CA LEU A 160 7.86 -21.53 14.81
C LEU A 160 6.90 -22.66 14.40
N ASP A 161 5.61 -22.33 14.30
CA ASP A 161 4.57 -23.32 14.00
C ASP A 161 4.21 -23.38 12.50
N SER A 162 4.81 -22.50 11.68
CA SER A 162 4.43 -22.29 10.27
C SER A 162 2.93 -22.03 10.11
N THR A 163 2.38 -21.16 10.97
CA THR A 163 0.96 -20.78 10.97
C THR A 163 0.80 -19.29 10.68
N LEU A 164 -0.36 -18.90 10.14
CA LEU A 164 -0.73 -17.50 9.96
C LEU A 164 -1.77 -17.13 11.01
N SER A 165 -1.39 -16.33 11.98
CA SER A 165 -2.32 -15.81 12.99
C SER A 165 -3.06 -14.60 12.44
N ILE A 166 -4.38 -14.57 12.61
CA ILE A 166 -5.27 -13.54 12.07
C ILE A 166 -5.92 -12.79 13.22
N TYR A 167 -5.88 -11.46 13.13
CA TYR A 167 -6.40 -10.55 14.13
C TYR A 167 -7.40 -9.58 13.51
N ASP A 168 -8.34 -9.10 14.32
CA ASP A 168 -9.24 -8.01 13.92
C ASP A 168 -8.50 -6.69 13.84
N GLN A 169 -9.18 -5.66 13.36
CA GLN A 169 -8.63 -4.30 13.24
C GLN A 169 -8.06 -3.74 14.56
N GLN A 170 -8.59 -4.16 15.72
CA GLN A 170 -8.16 -3.73 17.04
C GLN A 170 -7.02 -4.58 17.63
N GLY A 171 -6.50 -5.57 16.89
CA GLY A 171 -5.42 -6.44 17.33
C GLY A 171 -5.87 -7.63 18.19
N LYS A 172 -7.18 -7.91 18.28
CA LYS A 172 -7.69 -9.09 18.98
C LYS A 172 -7.55 -10.35 18.12
N THR A 173 -7.04 -11.42 18.71
CA THR A 173 -6.85 -12.71 18.02
C THR A 173 -8.19 -13.32 17.62
N LEU A 174 -8.36 -13.58 16.31
CA LEU A 174 -9.55 -14.23 15.77
C LEU A 174 -9.34 -15.74 15.63
N GLY A 175 -8.16 -16.14 15.15
CA GLY A 175 -7.77 -17.52 14.93
C GLY A 175 -6.45 -17.63 14.17
N SER A 176 -6.13 -18.83 13.71
CA SER A 176 -4.93 -19.10 12.92
C SER A 176 -5.20 -20.09 11.79
N LEU A 177 -4.46 -19.93 10.69
CA LEU A 177 -4.41 -20.89 9.59
C LEU A 177 -3.20 -21.80 9.79
N ASP A 178 -3.44 -23.11 9.84
CA ASP A 178 -2.36 -24.08 9.85
C ASP A 178 -1.77 -24.29 8.45
N ARG A 179 -0.60 -24.95 8.41
CA ARG A 179 0.12 -25.30 7.17
C ARG A 179 -0.69 -26.18 6.20
N ALA A 180 -1.78 -26.80 6.66
CA ALA A 180 -2.60 -27.68 5.84
C ALA A 180 -3.80 -26.97 5.20
N GLY A 181 -4.05 -25.70 5.51
CA GLY A 181 -5.22 -24.98 5.02
C GLY A 181 -6.41 -25.02 5.97
N ASN A 182 -6.23 -25.43 7.23
CA ASN A 182 -7.34 -25.52 8.17
C ASN A 182 -7.38 -24.31 9.10
N TRP A 183 -8.60 -23.82 9.33
CA TRP A 183 -8.90 -22.82 10.35
C TRP A 183 -8.81 -23.44 11.74
N ARG A 184 -8.08 -22.78 12.65
CA ARG A 184 -8.07 -23.08 14.08
C ARG A 184 -8.53 -21.85 14.86
N PRO A 185 -9.59 -21.95 15.67
CA PRO A 185 -10.00 -20.83 16.52
C PRO A 185 -8.90 -20.51 17.52
N ALA A 186 -8.86 -19.25 17.98
CA ALA A 186 -7.90 -18.83 18.99
C ALA A 186 -8.11 -19.63 20.30
N PRO A 187 -7.03 -20.05 20.97
CA PRO A 187 -7.14 -20.67 22.29
C PRO A 187 -7.69 -19.66 23.32
N GLY A 188 -8.37 -20.16 24.36
CA GLY A 188 -8.93 -19.33 25.43
C GLY A 188 -10.40 -18.93 25.28
N GLY A 189 -11.12 -19.42 24.26
CA GLY A 189 -12.57 -19.14 24.09
C GLY A 189 -12.94 -17.71 23.69
N PHE A 190 -11.95 -16.81 23.55
CA PHE A 190 -12.16 -15.42 23.14
C PHE A 190 -12.18 -15.20 21.62
N GLY A 191 -11.89 -16.24 20.84
CA GLY A 191 -11.80 -16.23 19.37
C GLY A 191 -13.09 -16.61 18.65
N ILE A 192 -13.11 -16.38 17.34
CA ILE A 192 -14.26 -16.69 16.49
C ILE A 192 -14.17 -18.18 16.06
N PRO A 193 -15.17 -19.02 16.38
CA PRO A 193 -15.12 -20.45 16.04
C PRO A 193 -15.20 -20.73 14.54
N ASP A 194 -15.75 -19.80 13.75
CA ASP A 194 -15.95 -19.94 12.31
C ASP A 194 -15.52 -18.68 11.54
N VAL A 195 -14.98 -18.85 10.35
CA VAL A 195 -14.50 -17.77 9.47
C VAL A 195 -15.66 -16.84 9.09
N ALA A 196 -16.87 -17.39 8.99
CA ALA A 196 -18.07 -16.66 8.63
C ALA A 196 -18.46 -15.53 9.61
N SER A 197 -18.01 -15.57 10.87
CA SER A 197 -18.32 -14.56 11.89
C SER A 197 -17.30 -13.42 11.99
N ILE A 198 -16.24 -13.43 11.17
CA ILE A 198 -15.30 -12.30 11.06
C ILE A 198 -16.07 -11.04 10.65
N SER A 199 -16.06 -9.99 11.48
CA SER A 199 -16.89 -8.79 11.26
C SER A 199 -16.55 -8.03 9.98
N ASN A 200 -15.27 -7.94 9.63
CA ASN A 200 -14.82 -7.24 8.42
C ASN A 200 -14.97 -8.14 7.16
N PRO A 201 -15.73 -7.72 6.14
CA PRO A 201 -15.97 -8.54 4.95
C PRO A 201 -14.71 -8.76 4.11
N HIS A 202 -13.80 -7.78 4.05
CA HIS A 202 -12.57 -7.86 3.27
C HIS A 202 -11.57 -8.81 3.90
N LEU A 203 -11.42 -8.76 5.23
CA LEU A 203 -10.61 -9.72 5.96
C LEU A 203 -11.17 -11.14 5.79
N ARG A 204 -12.49 -11.31 5.92
CA ARG A 204 -13.14 -12.60 5.71
C ARG A 204 -12.84 -13.17 4.32
N LYS A 205 -12.98 -12.35 3.28
CA LYS A 205 -12.71 -12.75 1.89
C LYS A 205 -11.27 -13.21 1.69
N LEU A 206 -10.31 -12.52 2.31
CA LEU A 206 -8.90 -12.91 2.28
C LEU A 206 -8.67 -14.26 2.99
N VAL A 207 -9.28 -14.46 4.16
CA VAL A 207 -9.15 -15.73 4.91
C VAL A 207 -9.80 -16.89 4.14
N ASP A 208 -10.98 -16.69 3.57
CA ASP A 208 -11.65 -17.66 2.70
C ASP A 208 -10.79 -17.99 1.47
N TYR A 209 -10.17 -16.98 0.86
CA TYR A 209 -9.21 -17.19 -0.23
C TYR A 209 -8.05 -18.10 0.20
N LEU A 210 -7.42 -17.82 1.34
CA LEU A 210 -6.27 -18.59 1.84
C LEU A 210 -6.63 -20.04 2.22
N LEU A 211 -7.83 -20.28 2.73
CA LEU A 211 -8.33 -21.62 3.06
C LEU A 211 -8.49 -22.51 1.81
N ASN A 212 -8.80 -21.90 0.67
CA ASN A 212 -9.09 -22.63 -0.57
C ASN A 212 -7.85 -23.02 -1.39
N GLN A 213 -6.65 -22.52 -1.07
CA GLN A 213 -5.44 -22.76 -1.89
C GLN A 213 -4.66 -24.04 -1.52
N GLY A 214 -4.86 -24.56 -0.30
CA GLY A 214 -4.22 -25.79 0.19
C GLY A 214 -2.75 -25.64 0.64
N GLN A 215 -2.16 -26.79 1.02
CA GLN A 215 -0.88 -26.84 1.76
C GLN A 215 0.36 -26.37 0.98
N SER A 216 0.45 -26.63 -0.33
CA SER A 216 1.62 -26.24 -1.13
C SER A 216 1.71 -24.73 -1.26
N PHE A 217 0.57 -24.09 -1.56
CA PHE A 217 0.45 -22.65 -1.65
C PHE A 217 0.84 -21.98 -0.34
N GLN A 218 0.29 -22.44 0.79
CA GLN A 218 0.58 -21.81 2.09
C GLN A 218 2.05 -21.82 2.48
N GLN A 219 2.79 -22.88 2.14
CA GLN A 219 4.24 -22.94 2.38
C GLN A 219 5.00 -21.93 1.53
N GLN A 220 4.65 -21.82 0.25
CA GLN A 220 5.25 -20.83 -0.66
C GLN A 220 4.82 -19.41 -0.29
N PHE A 221 3.59 -19.23 0.20
CA PHE A 221 3.07 -17.96 0.66
C PHE A 221 3.81 -17.49 1.91
N LEU A 222 3.95 -18.34 2.94
CA LEU A 222 4.75 -18.02 4.14
C LEU A 222 6.19 -17.66 3.80
N SER A 223 6.86 -18.45 2.95
CA SER A 223 8.24 -18.14 2.55
C SER A 223 8.35 -16.85 1.74
N THR A 224 7.34 -16.54 0.91
CA THR A 224 7.24 -15.28 0.16
C THR A 224 7.07 -14.10 1.11
N LEU A 225 6.19 -14.21 2.12
CA LEU A 225 6.00 -13.17 3.13
C LEU A 225 7.28 -12.90 3.92
N ASP A 226 7.95 -13.96 4.40
CA ASP A 226 9.21 -13.82 5.15
C ASP A 226 10.32 -13.16 4.32
N ASN A 227 10.44 -13.53 3.04
CA ASN A 227 11.42 -12.96 2.13
C ASN A 227 11.11 -11.49 1.82
N SER A 228 9.86 -11.15 1.49
CA SER A 228 9.43 -9.77 1.27
C SER A 228 9.68 -8.92 2.51
N LEU A 229 9.28 -9.41 3.70
CA LEU A 229 9.55 -8.73 4.95
C LEU A 229 11.05 -8.51 5.14
N ALA A 230 11.91 -9.49 4.86
CA ALA A 230 13.36 -9.36 5.04
C ALA A 230 14.00 -8.21 4.24
N THR A 231 13.36 -7.74 3.16
CA THR A 231 13.81 -6.57 2.38
C THR A 231 13.26 -5.23 2.88
N ILE A 232 12.30 -5.25 3.79
CA ILE A 232 11.61 -4.06 4.32
C ILE A 232 12.26 -3.67 5.66
N ASP A 233 12.83 -2.48 5.73
CA ASP A 233 13.47 -1.91 6.93
C ASP A 233 13.08 -0.42 7.11
N PRO A 234 11.87 -0.15 7.65
CA PRO A 234 11.37 1.20 7.81
C PRO A 234 12.04 1.93 8.99
N GLU A 235 12.11 3.25 8.90
CA GLU A 235 12.67 4.08 9.97
C GLU A 235 11.90 3.87 11.29
N GLY A 236 12.61 3.50 12.36
CA GLY A 236 12.01 3.19 13.68
C GLY A 236 11.93 1.71 14.03
N PHE A 237 12.40 0.81 13.15
CA PHE A 237 12.50 -0.64 13.38
C PHE A 237 13.16 -1.04 14.72
N ALA A 238 14.17 -0.27 15.15
CA ALA A 238 14.96 -0.57 16.34
C ALA A 238 14.18 -0.62 17.67
N LEU A 239 12.99 0.01 17.74
CA LEU A 239 12.21 0.11 18.98
C LEU A 239 11.47 -1.19 19.37
N HIS A 240 11.24 -2.12 18.44
CA HIS A 240 10.43 -3.34 18.66
C HIS A 240 11.06 -4.62 18.06
N SER A 241 12.37 -4.65 17.92
CA SER A 241 13.09 -5.76 17.27
C SER A 241 12.95 -7.11 17.98
N THR A 242 12.88 -7.14 19.32
CA THR A 242 12.95 -8.41 20.07
C THR A 242 11.68 -9.25 20.02
N LEU A 243 10.49 -8.63 20.03
CA LEU A 243 9.22 -9.35 19.84
C LEU A 243 9.05 -9.80 18.38
N ALA A 244 9.45 -8.97 17.41
CA ALA A 244 9.41 -9.36 16.00
C ALA A 244 10.29 -10.58 15.66
N LEU A 245 11.37 -10.81 16.41
CA LEU A 245 12.24 -11.98 16.25
C LEU A 245 11.57 -13.29 16.68
N LEU A 246 10.70 -13.25 17.69
CA LEU A 246 10.03 -14.45 18.21
C LEU A 246 8.75 -14.78 17.45
N ILE A 247 8.05 -13.76 16.98
CA ILE A 247 6.64 -13.88 16.61
C ILE A 247 6.38 -13.55 15.13
N GLY A 248 7.43 -13.17 14.38
CA GLY A 248 7.28 -12.60 13.05
C GLY A 248 6.83 -11.14 13.10
N ARG A 249 6.78 -10.50 11.93
CA ARG A 249 6.33 -9.10 11.82
C ARG A 249 4.83 -9.02 11.53
N PRO A 250 4.06 -8.23 12.28
CA PRO A 250 2.64 -8.02 11.99
C PRO A 250 2.47 -7.21 10.71
N MET A 251 1.64 -7.72 9.81
CA MET A 251 1.29 -7.09 8.55
C MET A 251 -0.15 -6.61 8.59
N ALA A 252 -0.39 -5.38 8.11
CA ALA A 252 -1.73 -4.85 7.97
C ALA A 252 -2.33 -5.29 6.64
N VAL A 253 -3.59 -5.73 6.68
CA VAL A 253 -4.43 -5.93 5.49
C VAL A 253 -5.14 -4.61 5.22
N VAL A 254 -4.85 -4.00 4.08
CA VAL A 254 -5.38 -2.68 3.70
C VAL A 254 -5.88 -2.70 2.27
N ARG A 255 -6.80 -1.80 1.94
CA ARG A 255 -7.27 -1.59 0.57
C ARG A 255 -6.94 -0.18 0.11
N ALA A 256 -6.56 -0.04 -1.14
CA ALA A 256 -6.30 1.25 -1.77
C ALA A 256 -6.84 1.25 -3.20
N THR A 257 -7.01 2.45 -3.74
CA THR A 257 -7.35 2.65 -5.15
C THR A 257 -6.39 3.62 -5.79
N PHE A 258 -6.15 3.43 -7.08
CA PHE A 258 -5.42 4.40 -7.89
C PHE A 258 -6.21 4.78 -9.14
N SER A 259 -6.08 6.05 -9.53
CA SER A 259 -6.68 6.62 -10.73
C SER A 259 -5.81 7.75 -11.29
N LEU A 260 -6.01 8.09 -12.55
CA LEU A 260 -5.38 9.25 -13.19
C LEU A 260 -6.41 10.36 -13.33
N GLU A 261 -6.06 11.54 -12.85
CA GLU A 261 -6.94 12.71 -12.92
C GLU A 261 -6.23 13.85 -13.64
N VAL A 262 -6.93 14.47 -14.58
CA VAL A 262 -6.50 15.71 -15.25
C VAL A 262 -7.17 16.92 -14.60
N LYS A 263 -6.50 18.07 -14.62
CA LYS A 263 -7.04 19.31 -14.07
C LYS A 263 -8.13 19.87 -14.99
N GLY A 264 -9.38 19.72 -14.58
CA GLY A 264 -10.54 20.19 -15.34
C GLY A 264 -10.97 19.17 -16.38
N LEU A 265 -11.56 19.65 -17.49
CA LEU A 265 -11.90 18.78 -18.61
C LEU A 265 -10.63 18.43 -19.42
N PRO A 266 -10.62 17.28 -20.10
CA PRO A 266 -9.57 16.96 -21.05
C PRO A 266 -9.34 18.09 -22.05
N VAL A 267 -8.07 18.45 -22.27
CA VAL A 267 -7.69 19.47 -23.26
C VAL A 267 -7.98 18.96 -24.66
N CYS A 268 -8.53 19.82 -25.49
CA CYS A 268 -8.84 19.54 -26.88
C CYS A 268 -8.05 20.44 -27.81
N ASP A 269 -7.90 20.01 -29.06
CA ASP A 269 -7.27 20.84 -30.09
C ASP A 269 -8.14 22.08 -30.38
N PRO A 270 -7.64 23.28 -30.07
CA PRO A 270 -8.42 24.50 -30.25
C PRO A 270 -8.55 24.95 -31.71
N THR A 271 -7.75 24.40 -32.63
CA THR A 271 -7.77 24.76 -34.06
C THR A 271 -8.97 24.15 -34.79
N VAL A 272 -9.55 23.10 -34.22
CA VAL A 272 -10.69 22.37 -34.80
C VAL A 272 -11.99 23.01 -34.36
N LYS A 273 -12.79 23.46 -35.33
CA LYS A 273 -14.13 24.00 -35.08
C LYS A 273 -15.11 22.88 -34.77
N ILE A 274 -15.79 22.99 -33.64
CA ILE A 274 -16.90 22.11 -33.26
C ILE A 274 -18.18 22.69 -33.86
N GLU A 275 -18.75 22.02 -34.87
CA GLU A 275 -19.92 22.52 -35.61
C GLU A 275 -21.26 22.03 -35.05
N SER A 276 -21.23 20.98 -34.23
CA SER A 276 -22.42 20.41 -33.60
C SER A 276 -22.12 19.94 -32.18
N ALA A 277 -23.14 19.94 -31.31
CA ALA A 277 -23.00 19.49 -29.92
C ALA A 277 -22.72 17.98 -29.80
N ASP A 278 -23.04 17.20 -30.84
CA ASP A 278 -22.85 15.75 -30.87
C ASP A 278 -21.46 15.35 -31.43
N GLN A 279 -20.66 16.32 -31.88
CA GLN A 279 -19.32 16.08 -32.40
C GLN A 279 -18.36 15.80 -31.25
N GLU A 280 -17.61 14.71 -31.36
CA GLU A 280 -16.61 14.31 -30.38
C GLU A 280 -15.52 15.38 -30.26
N VAL A 281 -15.18 15.71 -29.01
CA VAL A 281 -14.18 16.72 -28.70
C VAL A 281 -12.82 16.21 -29.17
N PRO A 282 -12.03 16.98 -29.95
CA PRO A 282 -10.81 16.51 -30.58
C PRO A 282 -9.66 16.42 -29.57
N THR A 283 -9.69 15.38 -28.73
CA THR A 283 -8.62 15.02 -27.81
C THR A 283 -7.57 14.12 -28.48
N TYR A 284 -7.89 13.52 -29.63
CA TYR A 284 -7.05 12.52 -30.30
C TYR A 284 -6.73 11.29 -29.43
N GLY A 285 -7.62 10.95 -28.49
CA GLY A 285 -7.51 9.73 -27.68
C GLY A 285 -6.36 9.76 -26.65
N TYR A 286 -5.79 10.92 -26.33
CA TYR A 286 -4.70 10.98 -25.34
C TYR A 286 -5.15 10.52 -23.94
N THR A 287 -6.45 10.63 -23.64
CA THR A 287 -7.06 10.17 -22.39
C THR A 287 -7.17 8.64 -22.32
N GLU A 288 -7.11 7.95 -23.46
CA GLU A 288 -7.12 6.48 -23.57
C GLU A 288 -5.71 5.87 -23.50
N VAL A 289 -4.66 6.70 -23.41
CA VAL A 289 -3.29 6.21 -23.34
C VAL A 289 -3.07 5.46 -22.04
N LYS A 290 -2.63 4.21 -22.18
CA LYS A 290 -2.31 3.31 -21.07
C LYS A 290 -1.01 3.72 -20.41
N VAL A 291 -1.11 4.24 -19.20
CA VAL A 291 0.02 4.56 -18.36
C VAL A 291 0.29 3.36 -17.44
N PRO A 292 1.51 2.80 -17.46
CA PRO A 292 1.88 1.71 -16.55
C PRO A 292 2.10 2.26 -15.14
N ILE A 293 1.48 1.68 -14.13
CA ILE A 293 1.70 1.98 -12.71
C ILE A 293 2.32 0.74 -12.06
N ARG A 294 3.47 0.92 -11.40
CA ARG A 294 4.13 -0.09 -10.55
C ARG A 294 3.85 0.26 -9.09
N LEU A 295 3.46 -0.74 -8.31
CA LEU A 295 3.28 -0.64 -6.86
C LEU A 295 4.45 -1.33 -6.15
N GLY A 296 5.08 -0.60 -5.23
CA GLY A 296 6.22 -1.08 -4.46
C GLY A 296 7.54 -1.10 -5.24
N ASP A 297 8.64 -1.04 -4.50
CA ASP A 297 9.96 -1.39 -5.00
C ASP A 297 10.82 -2.04 -3.91
N TYR A 298 11.16 -3.32 -4.07
CA TYR A 298 11.96 -4.07 -3.08
C TYR A 298 13.39 -3.55 -2.93
N GLN A 299 13.88 -2.75 -3.89
CA GLN A 299 15.19 -2.11 -3.79
C GLN A 299 15.16 -0.87 -2.87
N GLN A 300 13.96 -0.36 -2.56
CA GLN A 300 13.75 0.74 -1.64
C GLN A 300 13.41 0.18 -0.26
N LEU A 301 14.39 0.18 0.66
CA LEU A 301 14.24 -0.44 1.98
C LEU A 301 13.07 0.12 2.82
N ASN A 302 12.70 1.39 2.60
CA ASN A 302 11.57 2.02 3.29
C ASN A 302 10.21 1.71 2.62
N ASP A 303 10.19 0.92 1.55
CA ASP A 303 8.94 0.46 0.95
C ASP A 303 8.27 -0.59 1.82
N GLY A 304 7.08 -0.30 2.33
CA GLY A 304 6.36 -1.19 3.24
C GLY A 304 5.57 -2.31 2.55
N LEU A 305 5.58 -2.42 1.23
CA LEU A 305 4.73 -3.37 0.50
C LEU A 305 5.28 -4.80 0.56
N VAL A 306 4.56 -5.70 1.23
CA VAL A 306 4.89 -7.13 1.27
C VAL A 306 4.37 -7.85 0.03
N GLY A 307 3.17 -7.48 -0.42
CA GLY A 307 2.54 -7.96 -1.63
C GLY A 307 1.08 -7.52 -1.74
N TYR A 308 0.44 -7.86 -2.85
CA TYR A 308 -0.91 -7.39 -3.16
C TYR A 308 -1.71 -8.32 -4.08
N TRP A 309 -3.03 -8.15 -4.06
CA TRP A 309 -3.98 -8.72 -5.01
C TRP A 309 -4.69 -7.62 -5.78
N ARG A 310 -4.91 -7.86 -7.07
CA ARG A 310 -5.69 -6.96 -7.95
C ARG A 310 -7.17 -7.22 -7.75
N GLU A 311 -7.95 -6.16 -7.58
CA GLU A 311 -9.38 -6.26 -7.39
C GLU A 311 -10.12 -6.01 -8.72
N THR A 312 -10.97 -6.95 -9.10
CA THR A 312 -11.90 -6.80 -10.22
C THR A 312 -13.30 -6.59 -9.66
N PRO A 313 -13.96 -5.45 -9.92
CA PRO A 313 -15.30 -5.21 -9.41
C PRO A 313 -16.30 -6.23 -9.97
N VAL A 314 -17.13 -6.79 -9.09
CA VAL A 314 -18.16 -7.78 -9.42
C VAL A 314 -19.53 -7.25 -9.02
N GLY A 315 -20.41 -7.13 -10.01
CA GLY A 315 -21.77 -6.58 -9.81
C GLY A 315 -21.79 -5.07 -9.58
N THR A 316 -22.87 -4.57 -8.99
CA THR A 316 -23.14 -3.14 -8.79
C THR A 316 -23.01 -2.67 -7.33
N ASP A 317 -22.81 -3.60 -6.39
CA ASP A 317 -22.89 -3.34 -4.94
C ASP A 317 -21.51 -3.12 -4.27
N GLY A 318 -20.46 -2.88 -5.07
CA GLY A 318 -19.10 -2.65 -4.55
C GLY A 318 -18.35 -3.91 -4.11
N ASP A 319 -18.89 -5.10 -4.44
CA ASP A 319 -18.16 -6.36 -4.30
C ASP A 319 -17.06 -6.48 -5.38
N TYR A 320 -16.04 -7.28 -5.12
CA TYR A 320 -14.87 -7.43 -6.00
C TYR A 320 -14.23 -8.79 -5.82
N ASP A 321 -13.70 -9.40 -6.87
CA ASP A 321 -12.92 -10.63 -6.78
C ASP A 321 -11.44 -10.39 -7.07
N TYR A 322 -10.58 -11.34 -6.68
CA TYR A 322 -9.15 -11.26 -6.98
C TYR A 322 -8.88 -11.72 -8.40
N GLU A 323 -8.28 -10.84 -9.22
CA GLU A 323 -7.97 -11.14 -10.61
C GLU A 323 -7.03 -12.35 -10.71
N GLY A 324 -7.51 -13.43 -11.33
CA GLY A 324 -6.75 -14.66 -11.51
C GLY A 324 -6.36 -15.39 -10.22
N ASN A 325 -6.81 -14.91 -9.05
CA ASN A 325 -6.40 -15.43 -7.74
C ASN A 325 -4.87 -15.37 -7.51
N ILE A 326 -4.17 -14.43 -8.16
CA ILE A 326 -2.71 -14.30 -8.09
C ILE A 326 -2.30 -13.31 -7.00
N PHE A 327 -1.39 -13.73 -6.13
CA PHE A 327 -0.68 -12.87 -5.19
C PHE A 327 0.59 -12.33 -5.83
N TYR A 328 0.73 -11.01 -5.90
CA TYR A 328 1.90 -10.34 -6.44
C TYR A 328 2.80 -9.87 -5.31
N ALA A 329 4.06 -10.33 -5.28
CA ALA A 329 5.03 -9.92 -4.27
C ALA A 329 6.20 -9.16 -4.92
N PRO A 330 6.45 -7.89 -4.54
CA PRO A 330 7.60 -7.14 -5.01
C PRO A 330 8.87 -7.71 -4.34
N GLN A 331 9.47 -8.73 -4.95
CA GLN A 331 10.70 -9.34 -4.46
C GLN A 331 11.47 -10.04 -5.57
N SER A 332 12.78 -10.24 -5.35
CA SER A 332 13.70 -10.90 -6.29
C SER A 332 13.73 -12.43 -6.20
N ASN A 333 13.06 -13.03 -5.23
CA ASN A 333 13.08 -14.48 -5.02
C ASN A 333 11.93 -15.14 -5.80
N LEU A 334 12.23 -16.18 -6.58
CA LEU A 334 11.19 -16.96 -7.25
C LEU A 334 10.32 -17.71 -6.24
N ALA A 335 9.01 -17.64 -6.43
CA ALA A 335 8.05 -18.51 -5.76
C ALA A 335 7.72 -19.70 -6.68
N ASN A 336 7.74 -20.92 -6.16
CA ASN A 336 7.41 -22.12 -6.94
C ASN A 336 5.90 -22.42 -6.87
N ASP A 337 5.05 -21.45 -7.26
CA ASP A 337 3.59 -21.61 -7.29
C ASP A 337 2.98 -20.77 -8.42
N SER A 338 2.00 -21.30 -9.15
CA SER A 338 1.30 -20.57 -10.22
C SER A 338 0.42 -19.42 -9.73
N LEU A 339 0.10 -19.39 -8.44
CA LEU A 339 -0.75 -18.38 -7.81
C LEU A 339 0.06 -17.30 -7.08
N ILE A 340 1.40 -17.38 -7.09
CA ILE A 340 2.28 -16.38 -6.50
C ILE A 340 3.25 -15.91 -7.58
N GLN A 341 3.12 -14.66 -7.98
CA GLN A 341 4.00 -14.05 -8.96
C GLN A 341 4.95 -13.06 -8.27
N THR A 342 6.24 -13.17 -8.60
CA THR A 342 7.30 -12.35 -8.02
C THR A 342 7.98 -11.53 -9.10
N GLU A 343 8.65 -10.42 -8.74
CA GLU A 343 9.37 -9.60 -9.71
C GLU A 343 10.56 -10.33 -10.36
N ALA A 344 10.99 -11.46 -9.79
CA ALA A 344 11.95 -12.37 -10.41
C ALA A 344 11.46 -12.93 -11.76
N GLU A 345 10.15 -13.06 -11.95
CA GLU A 345 9.52 -13.56 -13.18
C GLU A 345 9.17 -12.43 -14.16
N GLY A 346 9.20 -11.18 -13.69
CA GLY A 346 8.94 -9.98 -14.47
C GLY A 346 8.20 -8.91 -13.68
N LEU A 347 8.40 -7.66 -14.07
CA LEU A 347 7.68 -6.53 -13.50
C LEU A 347 6.22 -6.55 -13.95
N VAL A 348 5.33 -6.33 -12.98
CA VAL A 348 3.89 -6.32 -13.19
C VAL A 348 3.39 -4.87 -13.10
N TYR A 349 2.78 -4.40 -14.17
CA TYR A 349 2.23 -3.04 -14.25
C TYR A 349 0.71 -3.07 -14.28
N PHE A 350 0.09 -2.12 -13.60
CA PHE A 350 -1.31 -1.77 -13.82
C PHE A 350 -1.40 -0.81 -15.00
N GLU A 351 -2.25 -1.12 -15.97
CA GLU A 351 -2.51 -0.22 -17.09
C GLU A 351 -3.68 0.68 -16.70
N GLN A 352 -3.42 1.98 -16.46
CA GLN A 352 -4.45 2.96 -16.14
C GLN A 352 -4.53 4.01 -17.24
N THR A 353 -5.75 4.40 -17.61
CA THR A 353 -6.02 5.53 -18.51
C THR A 353 -6.72 6.65 -17.72
N VAL A 354 -6.84 7.83 -18.32
CA VAL A 354 -7.58 8.95 -17.70
C VAL A 354 -9.08 8.69 -17.69
N ASP A 355 -9.59 8.02 -18.73
CA ASP A 355 -11.03 7.72 -18.86
C ASP A 355 -11.46 6.43 -18.13
N ALA A 356 -10.51 5.58 -17.74
CA ALA A 356 -10.82 4.34 -17.03
C ALA A 356 -11.24 4.63 -15.57
N PRO A 357 -12.16 3.83 -15.01
CA PRO A 357 -12.50 3.92 -13.60
C PRO A 357 -11.28 3.64 -12.71
N PRO A 358 -11.32 4.03 -11.42
CA PRO A 358 -10.30 3.64 -10.45
C PRO A 358 -10.13 2.11 -10.39
N GLN A 359 -8.90 1.68 -10.16
CA GLN A 359 -8.59 0.26 -9.94
C GLN A 359 -8.29 0.03 -8.46
N GLY A 360 -8.91 -1.00 -7.89
CA GLY A 360 -8.75 -1.40 -6.50
C GLY A 360 -7.62 -2.40 -6.30
N VAL A 361 -6.98 -2.34 -5.13
CA VAL A 361 -5.93 -3.26 -4.71
C VAL A 361 -6.06 -3.59 -3.23
N THR A 362 -6.03 -4.87 -2.89
CA THR A 362 -5.85 -5.35 -1.51
C THR A 362 -4.35 -5.57 -1.29
N MET A 363 -3.76 -4.97 -0.25
CA MET A 363 -2.32 -5.04 0.01
C MET A 363 -2.03 -5.61 1.40
N LEU A 364 -0.94 -6.35 1.50
CA LEU A 364 -0.26 -6.69 2.75
C LEU A 364 0.92 -5.75 2.91
N ILE A 365 0.95 -5.03 4.03
CA ILE A 365 1.95 -3.99 4.25
C ILE A 365 2.58 -4.13 5.64
N ASP A 366 3.85 -3.76 5.78
CA ASP A 366 4.38 -3.35 7.07
C ASP A 366 3.79 -1.97 7.40
N PRO A 367 3.00 -1.83 8.48
CA PRO A 367 2.31 -0.57 8.81
C PRO A 367 3.25 0.60 9.08
N ARG A 368 4.55 0.34 9.29
CA ARG A 368 5.57 1.37 9.57
C ARG A 368 6.23 1.90 8.31
N GLY A 369 6.13 1.19 7.19
CA GLY A 369 6.73 1.59 5.92
C GLY A 369 5.84 2.53 5.10
N THR A 370 6.43 3.13 4.07
CA THR A 370 5.74 3.94 3.07
C THR A 370 5.55 3.12 1.80
N ILE A 371 4.40 3.22 1.13
CA ILE A 371 4.13 2.47 -0.11
C ILE A 371 4.27 3.42 -1.29
N HIS A 372 5.05 3.02 -2.29
CA HIS A 372 5.30 3.84 -3.47
C HIS A 372 4.48 3.36 -4.67
N ALA A 373 3.87 4.31 -5.38
CA ALA A 373 3.25 4.11 -6.68
C ALA A 373 4.00 4.95 -7.73
N THR A 374 4.57 4.29 -8.74
CA THR A 374 5.43 4.90 -9.76
C THR A 374 4.86 4.64 -11.16
N CYS A 375 4.73 5.67 -11.99
CA CYS A 375 4.15 5.53 -13.33
C CYS A 375 4.97 6.12 -14.49
N GLY A 376 6.10 6.75 -14.22
CA GLY A 376 6.99 7.34 -15.23
C GLY A 376 6.47 8.61 -15.92
N PHE A 377 5.15 8.83 -15.96
CA PHE A 377 4.50 10.01 -16.56
C PHE A 377 4.33 11.16 -15.57
N LEU A 378 4.05 10.84 -14.31
CA LEU A 378 3.75 11.78 -13.23
C LEU A 378 4.70 11.55 -12.05
N PRO A 379 4.84 12.54 -11.15
CA PRO A 379 5.61 12.34 -9.93
C PRO A 379 5.13 11.12 -9.13
N ASN A 380 6.07 10.44 -8.48
CA ASN A 380 5.78 9.29 -7.62
C ASN A 380 4.80 9.70 -6.51
N ARG A 381 3.89 8.78 -6.17
CA ARG A 381 2.97 8.94 -5.05
C ARG A 381 3.36 8.00 -3.93
N GLU A 382 3.27 8.52 -2.72
CA GLU A 382 3.61 7.83 -1.49
C GLU A 382 2.36 7.75 -0.61
N LEU A 383 2.15 6.59 -0.01
CA LEU A 383 1.04 6.34 0.89
C LEU A 383 1.59 5.76 2.20
N THR A 384 1.34 6.46 3.30
CA THR A 384 1.80 6.04 4.63
C THR A 384 0.59 5.85 5.55
N LEU A 385 0.62 4.80 6.37
CA LEU A 385 -0.42 4.58 7.36
C LEU A 385 -0.12 5.43 8.61
N PRO A 386 -1.05 6.30 9.06
CA PRO A 386 -0.87 7.07 10.29
C PRO A 386 -0.67 6.15 11.51
N SER A 387 0.24 6.51 12.41
CA SER A 387 0.59 5.68 13.58
C SER A 387 -0.58 5.44 14.54
N GLU A 388 -1.53 6.35 14.60
CA GLU A 388 -2.79 6.21 15.33
C GLU A 388 -3.62 4.99 14.89
N ASN A 389 -3.49 4.56 13.63
CA ASN A 389 -4.28 3.45 13.09
C ASN A 389 -3.72 2.06 13.46
N TYR A 390 -2.46 2.00 13.91
CA TYR A 390 -1.80 0.73 14.21
C TYR A 390 -1.22 0.60 15.61
N THR A 391 -0.87 1.70 16.29
CA THR A 391 -0.14 1.62 17.57
C THR A 391 -0.92 0.85 18.63
N THR A 392 -2.21 1.14 18.80
CA THR A 392 -3.08 0.46 19.76
C THR A 392 -3.27 -1.02 19.41
N ALA A 393 -3.45 -1.33 18.13
CA ALA A 393 -3.63 -2.70 17.67
C ALA A 393 -2.36 -3.54 17.86
N LEU A 394 -1.18 -2.97 17.60
CA LEU A 394 0.09 -3.66 17.83
C LEU A 394 0.41 -3.84 19.33
N GLN A 395 -0.16 -3.00 20.21
CA GLN A 395 0.00 -3.11 21.66
C GLN A 395 -0.90 -4.20 22.27
N SER A 396 -2.08 -4.43 21.69
CA SER A 396 -3.06 -5.41 22.16
C SER A 396 -2.86 -6.82 21.59
N MET A 397 -1.98 -6.99 20.61
CA MET A 397 -1.71 -8.30 20.01
C MET A 397 -1.11 -9.28 21.01
N GLU A 398 -1.78 -10.40 21.16
CA GLU A 398 -1.34 -11.55 21.95
C GLU A 398 -1.08 -12.72 21.02
N VAL A 399 0.07 -13.38 21.18
CA VAL A 399 0.44 -14.47 20.29
C VAL A 399 0.55 -15.79 21.00
N ASN A 400 -0.05 -16.81 20.40
CA ASN A 400 -0.15 -18.14 20.95
C ASN A 400 0.74 -19.11 20.16
N PHE A 401 1.57 -19.85 20.89
CA PHE A 401 2.45 -20.90 20.37
C PHE A 401 1.94 -22.25 20.86
N LEU A 402 1.77 -23.21 19.95
CA LEU A 402 1.33 -24.54 20.33
C LEU A 402 2.49 -25.28 20.98
N ALA A 403 2.35 -25.63 22.26
CA ALA A 403 3.37 -26.33 23.02
C ALA A 403 2.80 -27.67 23.51
N THR A 404 2.50 -28.58 22.57
CA THR A 404 1.93 -29.89 22.90
C THR A 404 2.60 -31.07 22.17
N PRO A 405 2.70 -32.25 22.83
CA PRO A 405 2.48 -32.48 24.26
C PRO A 405 3.73 -32.13 25.10
N MET A 406 3.56 -31.54 26.28
CA MET A 406 4.65 -31.32 27.24
C MET A 406 4.59 -32.36 28.37
N LEU A 407 5.75 -32.89 28.75
CA LEU A 407 5.88 -33.79 29.89
C LEU A 407 6.36 -32.98 31.10
N CYS A 408 5.57 -32.93 32.15
CA CYS A 408 5.94 -32.28 33.40
C CYS A 408 5.65 -33.18 34.60
N ASP A 409 6.29 -32.88 35.73
CA ASP A 409 5.99 -33.54 37.00
C ASP A 409 4.50 -33.36 37.34
N ARG A 410 3.84 -34.46 37.69
CA ARG A 410 2.45 -34.47 38.15
C ARG A 410 2.42 -33.77 39.49
N GLN A 411 1.72 -32.65 39.54
CA GLN A 411 1.50 -31.93 40.78
C GLN A 411 0.65 -32.77 41.73
N THR A 412 1.29 -33.38 42.72
CA THR A 412 0.63 -34.01 43.86
C THR A 412 0.57 -33.02 45.01
N ASP A 413 -0.33 -32.04 44.93
CA ASP A 413 -0.80 -31.31 46.12
C ASP A 413 -2.19 -31.81 46.56
N MET A 414 -2.40 -33.11 46.39
CA MET A 414 -3.41 -33.86 47.14
C MET A 414 -2.71 -35.01 47.85
N THR A 415 -2.54 -34.88 49.17
CA THR A 415 -2.52 -36.06 50.04
C THR A 415 -3.77 -36.86 49.71
N ILE A 416 -3.61 -37.95 48.97
CA ILE A 416 -4.66 -38.93 48.75
C ILE A 416 -4.88 -39.60 50.11
N ASP A 417 -5.79 -39.06 50.92
CA ASP A 417 -6.39 -39.83 52.00
C ASP A 417 -7.25 -40.90 51.35
N ILE A 418 -6.68 -42.11 51.26
CA ILE A 418 -7.37 -43.28 50.76
C ILE A 418 -8.45 -43.65 51.78
N HIS A 419 -9.68 -43.18 51.57
CA HIS A 419 -10.88 -43.77 52.14
C HIS A 419 -11.88 -44.09 51.02
N ASP A 420 -12.12 -45.39 50.87
CA ASP A 420 -13.25 -46.03 50.20
C ASP A 420 -13.61 -45.58 48.77
N GLY A 421 -12.95 -46.23 47.80
CA GLY A 421 -13.66 -46.93 46.72
C GLY A 421 -14.39 -46.14 45.65
N GLU A 422 -14.38 -44.81 45.67
CA GLU A 422 -14.94 -44.00 44.58
C GLU A 422 -13.87 -43.66 43.52
N GLN A 423 -14.23 -43.87 42.26
CA GLN A 423 -13.44 -43.51 41.10
C GLN A 423 -13.40 -41.99 40.99
N LEU A 424 -12.35 -41.37 41.55
CA LEU A 424 -12.09 -39.95 41.41
C LEU A 424 -11.77 -39.62 39.95
N ASP A 425 -12.51 -38.67 39.39
CA ASP A 425 -12.16 -38.02 38.13
C ASP A 425 -10.71 -37.50 38.21
N PRO A 426 -9.94 -37.50 37.10
CA PRO A 426 -8.60 -36.94 37.11
C PRO A 426 -8.65 -35.49 37.63
N PRO A 427 -7.76 -35.10 38.56
CA PRO A 427 -7.80 -33.75 39.10
C PRO A 427 -7.62 -32.73 37.97
N ALA A 428 -8.50 -31.73 37.95
CA ALA A 428 -8.36 -30.56 37.11
C ALA A 428 -7.02 -29.88 37.42
N PHE A 429 -6.40 -29.29 36.40
CA PHE A 429 -5.16 -28.53 36.52
C PHE A 429 -5.35 -27.40 37.55
N ASP A 430 -4.56 -27.40 38.63
CA ASP A 430 -4.47 -26.27 39.54
C ASP A 430 -3.35 -25.34 39.04
N ALA A 431 -3.77 -24.28 38.37
CA ALA A 431 -2.94 -23.20 37.85
C ALA A 431 -2.06 -22.50 38.90
N SER A 432 -2.25 -22.74 40.20
CA SER A 432 -1.53 -22.03 41.27
C SER A 432 -0.12 -22.57 41.57
N SER A 433 0.25 -23.72 41.01
CA SER A 433 1.57 -24.31 41.17
C SER A 433 2.31 -24.22 39.83
N GLY A 434 3.44 -23.52 39.80
CA GLY A 434 4.04 -23.04 38.55
C GLY A 434 4.46 -24.13 37.57
N LEU A 435 4.24 -23.88 36.29
CA LEU A 435 4.67 -24.76 35.20
C LEU A 435 6.13 -24.42 34.86
N ALA A 436 7.06 -25.38 35.01
CA ALA A 436 8.48 -25.15 34.78
C ALA A 436 8.82 -25.23 33.27
N ILE A 437 8.64 -24.13 32.54
CA ILE A 437 8.96 -24.04 31.10
C ILE A 437 10.13 -23.07 30.88
N PRO A 438 11.16 -23.44 30.09
CA PRO A 438 12.23 -22.52 29.75
C PRO A 438 11.73 -21.51 28.72
N VAL A 439 11.22 -20.38 29.19
CA VAL A 439 10.82 -19.26 28.33
C VAL A 439 11.93 -18.20 28.24
N PRO A 440 12.16 -17.60 27.06
CA PRO A 440 13.16 -16.54 26.93
C PRO A 440 12.69 -15.29 27.68
N GLN A 441 13.58 -14.69 28.48
CA GLN A 441 13.31 -13.39 29.11
C GLN A 441 13.18 -12.31 28.03
N GLN A 442 12.07 -11.57 28.06
CA GLN A 442 11.76 -10.50 27.12
C GLN A 442 11.49 -9.20 27.88
N ALA A 443 12.03 -8.09 27.37
CA ALA A 443 11.67 -6.78 27.90
C ALA A 443 10.24 -6.44 27.47
N ASN A 444 9.39 -6.05 28.43
CA ASN A 444 8.02 -5.59 28.21
C ASN A 444 7.03 -6.66 27.68
N ALA A 445 7.27 -7.94 27.94
CA ALA A 445 6.33 -9.01 27.61
C ALA A 445 6.25 -10.06 28.72
N VAL A 446 5.06 -10.66 28.87
CA VAL A 446 4.73 -11.67 29.87
C VAL A 446 4.32 -12.94 29.13
N TRP A 447 4.86 -14.07 29.58
CA TRP A 447 4.46 -15.38 29.11
C TRP A 447 3.37 -15.94 30.02
N SER A 448 2.29 -16.44 29.43
CA SER A 448 1.27 -17.22 30.13
C SER A 448 1.08 -18.58 29.45
N TRP A 449 0.59 -19.55 30.22
CA TRP A 449 0.20 -20.87 29.74
C TRP A 449 -1.31 -20.95 29.69
N VAL A 450 -1.84 -21.27 28.52
CA VAL A 450 -3.27 -21.47 28.29
C VAL A 450 -3.52 -22.94 28.04
N SER A 451 -4.41 -23.57 28.81
CA SER A 451 -4.79 -24.97 28.59
C SER A 451 -6.29 -25.19 28.67
N LEU A 452 -6.74 -26.24 27.99
CA LEU A 452 -8.13 -26.67 28.00
C LEU A 452 -8.23 -27.91 28.91
N SER A 453 -8.88 -27.75 30.06
CA SER A 453 -9.14 -28.84 31.00
C SER A 453 -10.63 -29.20 30.94
N GLY A 454 -10.97 -30.24 30.17
CA GLY A 454 -12.37 -30.55 29.86
C GLY A 454 -12.95 -29.54 28.87
N ASP A 455 -13.97 -28.76 29.29
CA ASP A 455 -14.59 -27.69 28.49
C ASP A 455 -14.21 -26.28 28.98
N GLU A 456 -13.37 -26.16 30.03
CA GLU A 456 -12.98 -24.88 30.61
C GLU A 456 -11.55 -24.50 30.23
N TRP A 457 -11.39 -23.25 29.79
CA TRP A 457 -10.10 -22.64 29.52
C TRP A 457 -9.49 -22.11 30.81
N SER A 458 -8.23 -22.45 31.06
CA SER A 458 -7.43 -21.92 32.17
C SER A 458 -6.21 -21.18 31.62
N GLU A 459 -5.89 -20.03 32.20
CA GLU A 459 -4.69 -19.26 31.91
C GLU A 459 -3.85 -19.10 33.19
N THR A 460 -2.53 -19.24 33.07
CA THR A 460 -1.58 -19.13 34.19
C THR A 460 -0.35 -18.33 33.78
N THR A 461 -0.06 -17.25 34.48
CA THR A 461 1.12 -16.39 34.25
C THR A 461 2.35 -16.83 35.04
N ASP A 462 2.19 -17.75 36.01
CA ASP A 462 3.26 -18.23 36.88
C ASP A 462 4.05 -19.37 36.20
N ILE A 463 4.95 -18.98 35.29
CA ILE A 463 5.89 -19.91 34.64
C ILE A 463 7.20 -19.90 35.44
N GLU A 464 7.51 -21.04 36.08
CA GLU A 464 8.71 -21.19 36.90
C GLU A 464 9.97 -21.46 36.07
N GLY A 465 11.12 -21.00 36.58
CA GLY A 465 12.43 -21.27 35.96
C GLY A 465 12.81 -22.74 36.05
N VAL A 466 13.25 -23.32 34.94
CA VAL A 466 13.62 -24.75 34.87
C VAL A 466 14.84 -25.06 35.75
N ASN A 467 14.75 -26.13 36.53
CA ASN A 467 15.90 -26.69 37.23
C ASN A 467 16.84 -27.42 36.24
N PRO A 468 18.10 -26.98 36.06
CA PRO A 468 19.02 -27.57 35.09
C PRO A 468 19.53 -28.98 35.46
N THR A 469 19.23 -29.47 36.67
CA THR A 469 19.53 -30.85 37.06
C THR A 469 18.32 -31.74 36.79
N ALA A 470 18.48 -32.73 35.90
CA ALA A 470 17.45 -33.72 35.60
C ALA A 470 17.17 -34.62 36.81
N THR A 471 16.20 -34.23 37.63
CA THR A 471 15.65 -35.03 38.73
C THR A 471 14.22 -35.41 38.37
N PHE A 472 14.04 -36.58 37.75
CA PHE A 472 12.72 -37.18 37.56
C PHE A 472 12.31 -37.92 38.84
N SER A 473 11.98 -37.16 39.90
CA SER A 473 11.60 -37.73 41.20
C SER A 473 10.10 -37.95 41.36
N GLU A 474 9.26 -37.27 40.58
CA GLU A 474 7.79 -37.32 40.68
C GLU A 474 7.14 -38.03 39.49
N PRO A 475 5.93 -38.62 39.65
CA PRO A 475 5.19 -39.21 38.54
C PRO A 475 4.93 -38.16 37.46
N GLN A 476 5.02 -38.53 36.17
CA GLN A 476 4.90 -37.57 35.07
C GLN A 476 3.46 -37.47 34.55
N GLN A 477 3.05 -36.29 34.12
CA GLN A 477 1.79 -36.04 33.43
C GLN A 477 2.03 -35.32 32.10
N LEU A 478 1.23 -35.70 31.09
CA LEU A 478 1.20 -35.01 29.80
C LEU A 478 0.28 -33.80 29.92
N TYR A 479 0.79 -32.64 29.52
CA TYR A 479 0.06 -31.39 29.46
C TYR A 479 -0.10 -30.97 28.00
N GLU A 480 -1.32 -30.57 27.65
CA GLU A 480 -1.67 -30.01 26.36
C GLU A 480 -2.14 -28.56 26.56
N GLY A 481 -1.49 -27.62 25.89
CA GLY A 481 -1.81 -26.22 25.94
C GLY A 481 -0.97 -25.37 24.99
N TRP A 482 -1.06 -24.07 25.19
CA TRP A 482 -0.43 -23.04 24.40
C TRP A 482 0.40 -22.14 25.30
N LEU A 483 1.56 -21.70 24.82
CA LEU A 483 2.28 -20.59 25.38
C LEU A 483 1.76 -19.30 24.76
N GLN A 484 1.21 -18.41 25.56
CA GLN A 484 0.73 -17.10 25.12
C GLN A 484 1.76 -16.04 25.51
N LEU A 485 2.05 -15.13 24.59
CA LEU A 485 2.92 -13.99 24.79
C LEU A 485 2.09 -12.72 24.67
N SER A 486 1.98 -11.99 25.77
CA SER A 486 1.27 -10.71 25.85
C SER A 486 2.23 -9.60 26.24
N ARG A 487 1.89 -8.35 25.91
CA ARG A 487 2.68 -7.20 26.33
C ARG A 487 2.48 -6.96 27.83
N ALA A 488 3.56 -6.72 28.56
CA ALA A 488 3.45 -6.37 29.98
C ALA A 488 2.63 -5.08 30.12
N GLN A 489 1.61 -5.09 30.99
CA GLN A 489 0.89 -3.87 31.34
C GLN A 489 1.87 -2.93 32.05
N GLU A 490 2.09 -1.74 31.50
CA GLU A 490 2.79 -0.66 32.23
C GLU A 490 1.88 -0.23 33.39
N GLU A 491 2.35 -0.41 34.63
CA GLU A 491 1.72 0.17 35.84
C GLU A 491 1.81 1.70 35.88
#